data_AF-A0A960YUN5-F1
#
_entry.id   AF-A0A960YUN5-F1
#
_cell.length_a   1.000
_cell.length_b   1.000
_cell.length_c   1.000
_cell.angle_alpha   90.00
_cell.angle_beta   90.00
_cell.angle_gamma   90.00
#
_symmetry.space_group_name_H-M   'P 1'
#
loop_
_entity.id
_entity.type
_entity.pdbx_description
1 polymer ?
#
loop_
_entity_poly.entity_id
_entity_poly.type
_entity_poly.pdbx_seq_one_letter_code
_entity_poly.pdbx_strand_id
1 'polypeptide(L)'
;MQNRFLPIGRSFCFWFTGLLALALMQGCHRPALTAHSPDGRYVLEFYTHQQLFAMPGQGGFGSRPVSVYLRDSKGRTLGFARSDSECSITYDMVKIEWSAEFVCFAAARCFDLKTGQSGC
;
A
#
# COMPACT_ATOMS: atom_id res chain seq x y z
N MET A 1 60.15 33.99 -2.07
CA MET A 1 59.33 34.58 -0.99
C MET A 1 58.44 33.45 -0.46
N GLN A 2 58.92 32.62 0.45
CA GLN A 2 59.02 32.79 1.91
C GLN A 2 57.65 32.74 2.62
N ASN A 3 57.61 31.89 3.65
CA ASN A 3 56.59 31.67 4.69
C ASN A 3 55.45 30.68 4.39
N ARG A 4 54.95 29.88 5.33
CA ARG A 4 55.39 29.23 6.59
C ARG A 4 54.08 28.79 7.27
N PHE A 5 54.08 27.59 7.87
CA PHE A 5 53.25 27.15 9.01
C PHE A 5 51.77 26.78 8.82
N LEU A 6 51.48 25.51 9.15
CA LEU A 6 50.22 24.92 9.64
C LEU A 6 49.78 25.57 10.98
N PRO A 7 48.50 25.45 11.40
CA PRO A 7 48.13 24.28 12.22
C PRO A 7 46.70 23.72 12.03
N ILE A 8 46.63 22.44 12.38
CA ILE A 8 45.46 21.64 12.74
C ILE A 8 44.62 22.35 13.82
N GLY A 9 43.28 22.33 13.71
CA GLY A 9 42.42 22.82 14.78
C GLY A 9 40.91 22.70 14.56
N ARG A 10 40.35 21.56 15.00
CA ARG A 10 39.06 21.42 15.73
C ARG A 10 37.73 21.73 15.01
N SER A 11 37.08 20.65 14.58
CA SER A 11 35.81 20.10 15.11
C SER A 11 34.73 21.04 15.66
N PHE A 12 33.47 20.73 15.28
CA PHE A 12 32.17 21.26 15.74
C PHE A 12 31.80 22.66 15.18
N CYS A 13 30.63 22.95 14.59
CA CYS A 13 29.36 22.25 14.54
C CYS A 13 28.40 22.98 13.54
N PHE A 14 27.31 22.31 13.17
CA PHE A 14 26.07 22.84 12.56
C PHE A 14 26.05 23.19 11.05
N TRP A 15 25.84 22.13 10.26
CA TRP A 15 24.65 21.91 9.42
C TRP A 15 24.02 23.15 8.78
N PHE A 16 24.34 23.43 7.51
CA PHE A 16 23.37 23.92 6.53
C PHE A 16 23.97 23.87 5.12
N THR A 17 23.70 22.81 4.36
CA THR A 17 23.72 22.83 2.88
C THR A 17 23.34 21.46 2.35
N GLY A 18 22.45 21.41 1.36
CA GLY A 18 22.38 20.25 0.49
C GLY A 18 20.97 19.79 0.10
N LEU A 19 20.11 20.73 -0.27
CA LEU A 19 18.88 20.43 -0.98
C LEU A 19 19.25 19.99 -2.41
N LEU A 20 19.43 18.69 -2.65
CA LEU A 20 19.10 18.09 -3.95
C LEU A 20 19.10 16.55 -3.91
N ALA A 21 17.95 16.02 -4.34
CA ALA A 21 17.80 14.76 -5.07
C ALA A 21 18.18 13.46 -4.36
N LEU A 22 17.23 12.94 -3.59
CA LEU A 22 16.80 11.55 -3.81
C LEU A 22 15.31 11.35 -3.50
N ALA A 23 14.46 12.24 -4.03
CA ALA A 23 13.05 11.92 -4.25
C ALA A 23 12.95 11.07 -5.53
N LEU A 24 13.57 9.89 -5.52
CA LEU A 24 13.34 8.88 -6.53
C LEU A 24 12.03 8.17 -6.20
N MET A 25 11.01 8.53 -6.96
CA MET A 25 9.99 7.62 -7.48
C MET A 25 9.41 6.62 -6.48
N GLN A 26 8.59 7.11 -5.55
CA GLN A 26 7.42 6.35 -5.17
C GLN A 26 6.25 7.03 -5.87
N GLY A 27 5.87 6.52 -7.04
CA GLY A 27 4.54 6.82 -7.56
C GLY A 27 3.59 6.55 -6.39
N CYS A 28 2.90 7.59 -5.91
CA CYS A 28 1.92 7.44 -4.85
C CYS A 28 0.83 6.50 -5.39
N HIS A 29 1.00 5.19 -5.22
CA HIS A 29 -0.08 4.24 -5.28
C HIS A 29 -0.99 4.62 -4.13
N ARG A 30 -1.97 5.48 -4.42
CA ARG A 30 -3.06 5.76 -3.50
C ARG A 30 -4.03 4.58 -3.61
N PRO A 31 -4.50 4.04 -2.48
CA PRO A 31 -5.56 3.06 -2.52
C PRO A 31 -6.79 3.67 -3.20
N ALA A 32 -7.41 2.91 -4.09
CA ALA A 32 -8.66 3.25 -4.75
C ALA A 32 -9.83 3.26 -3.75
N LEU A 33 -9.79 2.37 -2.76
CA LEU A 33 -10.73 2.30 -1.66
C LEU A 33 -9.97 1.94 -0.38
N THR A 34 -10.37 2.56 0.73
CA THR A 34 -9.89 2.24 2.07
C THR A 34 -11.08 1.99 2.98
N ALA A 35 -11.04 0.91 3.75
CA ALA A 35 -12.04 0.62 4.77
C ALA A 35 -11.37 0.36 6.10
N HIS A 36 -11.89 0.98 7.14
CA HIS A 36 -11.40 0.82 8.51
C HIS A 36 -12.26 -0.18 9.25
N SER A 37 -11.63 -0.99 10.09
CA SER A 37 -12.37 -1.85 11.01
C SER A 37 -13.15 -1.00 12.03
N PRO A 38 -14.30 -1.48 12.54
CA PRO A 38 -15.10 -0.76 13.52
C PRO A 38 -14.36 -0.40 14.82
N ASP A 39 -13.34 -1.18 15.16
CA ASP A 39 -12.48 -0.98 16.33
C ASP A 39 -11.23 -0.12 16.04
N GLY A 40 -11.03 0.32 14.79
CA GLY A 40 -9.90 1.15 14.36
C GLY A 40 -8.54 0.45 14.35
N ARG A 41 -8.48 -0.87 14.60
CA ARG A 41 -7.23 -1.62 14.68
C ARG A 41 -6.70 -2.09 13.35
N TYR A 42 -7.55 -2.16 12.33
CA TYR A 42 -7.20 -2.70 11.02
C TYR A 42 -7.70 -1.80 9.88
N VAL A 43 -7.01 -1.87 8.76
CA VAL A 43 -7.36 -1.15 7.54
C VAL A 43 -7.25 -2.10 6.35
N LEU A 44 -8.29 -2.13 5.52
CA LEU A 44 -8.23 -2.73 4.19
C LEU A 44 -7.95 -1.66 3.16
N GLU A 45 -6.93 -1.88 2.34
CA GLU A 45 -6.55 -1.01 1.24
C GLU A 45 -6.67 -1.75 -0.09
N PHE A 46 -7.43 -1.17 -1.02
CA PHE A 46 -7.69 -1.72 -2.34
C PHE A 46 -6.90 -0.94 -3.39
N TYR A 47 -6.08 -1.61 -4.17
CA TYR A 47 -5.27 -1.04 -5.23
C TYR A 47 -5.73 -1.59 -6.57
N THR A 48 -6.23 -0.70 -7.43
CA THR A 48 -6.61 -1.09 -8.79
C THR A 48 -5.37 -1.22 -9.66
N HIS A 49 -5.34 -2.24 -10.50
CA HIS A 49 -4.29 -2.39 -11.52
C HIS A 49 -4.81 -1.82 -12.84
N GLN A 50 -3.97 -1.06 -13.53
CA GLN A 50 -4.26 -0.68 -14.90
C GLN A 50 -4.05 -1.89 -15.80
N GLN A 51 -5.08 -2.30 -16.54
CA GLN A 51 -4.94 -3.24 -17.64
C GLN A 51 -4.59 -2.44 -18.90
N LEU A 52 -3.49 -2.85 -19.56
CA LEU A 52 -3.00 -2.25 -20.82
C LEU A 52 -4.01 -2.41 -21.97
N PHE A 53 -4.88 -3.41 -21.89
CA PHE A 53 -5.93 -3.67 -22.86
C PHE A 53 -7.28 -3.70 -22.14
N ALA A 54 -8.06 -2.63 -22.30
CA ALA A 54 -9.46 -2.60 -21.88
C ALA A 54 -10.33 -2.90 -23.11
N MET A 55 -11.09 -3.99 -23.09
CA MET A 55 -12.05 -4.29 -24.16
C MET A 55 -13.15 -3.21 -24.18
N PRO A 56 -13.46 -2.62 -25.35
CA PRO A 56 -14.55 -1.65 -25.48
C PRO A 56 -15.88 -2.35 -25.16
N GLY A 57 -16.61 -1.84 -24.18
CA GLY A 57 -17.94 -2.34 -23.77
C GLY A 57 -18.03 -2.90 -22.36
N GLN A 58 -16.93 -3.42 -21.78
CA GLN A 58 -16.90 -3.88 -20.37
C GLN A 58 -15.71 -3.37 -19.55
N GLY A 59 -14.74 -2.65 -20.14
CA GLY A 59 -13.56 -2.14 -19.45
C GLY A 59 -13.76 -0.92 -18.54
N GLY A 60 -14.90 -0.82 -17.85
CA GLY A 60 -15.14 0.24 -16.86
C GLY A 60 -14.23 0.11 -15.64
N PHE A 61 -14.17 1.15 -14.79
CA PHE A 61 -13.36 1.13 -13.57
C PHE A 61 -13.69 -0.07 -12.65
N GLY A 62 -14.96 -0.51 -12.65
CA GLY A 62 -15.45 -1.65 -11.88
C GLY A 62 -14.79 -2.98 -12.23
N SER A 63 -14.52 -3.24 -13.51
CA SER A 63 -13.97 -4.53 -13.98
C SER A 63 -12.45 -4.63 -13.84
N ARG A 64 -11.81 -3.62 -13.26
CA ARG A 64 -10.36 -3.63 -13.02
C ARG A 64 -10.03 -4.63 -11.92
N PRO A 65 -9.02 -5.49 -12.12
CA PRO A 65 -8.54 -6.35 -11.06
C PRO A 65 -7.94 -5.51 -9.93
N VAL A 66 -8.16 -5.98 -8.70
CA VAL A 66 -7.75 -5.27 -7.48
C VAL A 66 -6.82 -6.16 -6.65
N SER A 67 -5.82 -5.53 -6.05
CA SER A 67 -5.08 -6.09 -4.92
C SER A 67 -5.61 -5.52 -3.62
N VAL A 68 -5.78 -6.36 -2.64
CA VAL A 68 -6.30 -6.01 -1.32
C VAL A 68 -5.22 -6.28 -0.29
N TYR A 69 -4.95 -5.30 0.56
CA TYR A 69 -3.99 -5.43 1.65
C TYR A 69 -4.72 -5.22 2.97
N LEU A 70 -4.53 -6.14 3.90
CA LEU A 70 -4.91 -5.96 5.29
C LEU A 70 -3.71 -5.39 6.05
N ARG A 71 -3.89 -4.23 6.67
CA ARG A 71 -2.90 -3.57 7.50
C ARG A 71 -3.36 -3.44 8.94
N ASP A 72 -2.42 -3.44 9.87
CA ASP A 72 -2.68 -3.06 11.26
C ASP A 72 -2.68 -1.54 11.45
N SER A 73 -3.05 -1.08 12.65
CA SER A 73 -3.06 0.34 13.03
C SER A 73 -1.69 1.02 13.00
N LYS A 74 -0.60 0.25 12.88
CA LYS A 74 0.78 0.74 12.72
C LYS A 74 1.22 0.76 11.25
N GLY A 75 0.32 0.41 10.32
CA GLY A 75 0.58 0.38 8.88
C GLY A 75 1.30 -0.87 8.38
N ARG A 76 1.52 -1.88 9.24
CA ARG A 76 2.16 -3.15 8.87
C ARG A 76 1.17 -4.03 8.12
N THR A 77 1.59 -4.60 7.00
CA THR A 77 0.78 -5.56 6.24
C THR A 77 0.71 -6.89 7.00
N LEU A 78 -0.51 -7.29 7.36
CA LEU A 78 -0.82 -8.59 7.98
C LEU A 78 -1.10 -9.64 6.91
N GLY A 79 -1.78 -9.23 5.83
CA GLY A 79 -2.22 -10.12 4.77
C GLY A 79 -2.34 -9.39 3.45
N PHE A 80 -2.25 -10.13 2.35
CA PHE A 80 -2.50 -9.60 1.02
C PHE A 80 -3.26 -10.63 0.18
N ALA A 81 -4.13 -10.13 -0.69
CA ALA A 81 -4.88 -10.92 -1.66
C ALA A 81 -4.83 -10.18 -2.99
N ARG A 82 -4.74 -10.92 -4.09
CA ARG A 82 -4.70 -10.34 -5.43
C ARG A 82 -5.63 -11.12 -6.33
N SER A 83 -6.24 -10.42 -7.28
CA SER A 83 -6.95 -11.05 -8.37
C SER A 83 -6.00 -11.96 -9.16
N ASP A 84 -6.34 -13.25 -9.23
CA ASP A 84 -5.60 -14.30 -9.93
C ASP A 84 -6.57 -15.17 -10.76
N SER A 85 -6.05 -16.19 -11.43
CA SER A 85 -6.83 -17.06 -12.32
C SER A 85 -7.84 -17.94 -11.59
N GLU A 86 -7.60 -18.24 -10.32
CA GLU A 86 -8.49 -19.10 -9.53
C GLU A 86 -9.59 -18.29 -8.87
N CYS A 87 -9.32 -17.02 -8.58
CA CYS A 87 -10.19 -16.26 -7.72
C CYS A 87 -10.10 -14.77 -8.13
N SER A 88 -10.95 -14.37 -9.08
CA SER A 88 -10.94 -13.00 -9.59
C SER A 88 -11.50 -12.02 -8.57
N ILE A 89 -10.76 -10.94 -8.29
CA ILE A 89 -11.22 -9.82 -7.47
C ILE A 89 -11.27 -8.57 -8.35
N THR A 90 -12.46 -8.11 -8.69
CA THR A 90 -12.69 -6.85 -9.40
C THR A 90 -13.30 -5.81 -8.47
N TYR A 91 -13.10 -4.54 -8.79
CA TYR A 91 -13.50 -3.42 -7.94
C TYR A 91 -15.02 -3.36 -7.68
N ASP A 92 -15.82 -3.68 -8.68
CA ASP A 92 -17.29 -3.73 -8.59
C ASP A 92 -17.83 -4.84 -7.68
N MET A 93 -17.06 -5.89 -7.45
CA MET A 93 -17.43 -6.99 -6.55
C MET A 93 -17.13 -6.68 -5.08
N VAL A 94 -16.37 -5.61 -4.79
CA VAL A 94 -15.94 -5.28 -3.43
C VAL A 94 -17.13 -4.87 -2.57
N LYS A 95 -17.55 -5.77 -1.69
CA LYS A 95 -18.47 -5.53 -0.57
C LYS A 95 -17.77 -5.93 0.71
N ILE A 96 -17.66 -5.02 1.67
CA ILE A 96 -16.83 -5.21 2.86
C ILE A 96 -17.71 -5.48 4.06
N GLU A 97 -17.46 -6.60 4.73
CA GLU A 97 -18.15 -7.01 5.95
C GLU A 97 -17.15 -7.37 7.03
N TRP A 98 -17.28 -6.71 8.18
CA TRP A 98 -16.37 -6.89 9.31
C TRP A 98 -17.00 -7.80 10.37
N SER A 99 -16.20 -8.73 10.88
CA SER A 99 -16.47 -9.55 12.05
C SER A 99 -15.33 -9.39 13.07
N ALA A 100 -15.52 -9.91 14.28
CA ALA A 100 -14.49 -9.86 15.33
C ALA A 100 -13.24 -10.68 14.99
N GLU A 101 -13.37 -11.69 14.13
CA GLU A 101 -12.28 -12.63 13.81
C GLU A 101 -11.83 -12.57 12.36
N PHE A 102 -12.71 -12.12 11.46
CA PHE A 102 -12.46 -12.09 10.02
C PHE A 102 -13.01 -10.82 9.38
N VAL A 103 -12.49 -10.50 8.20
CA VAL A 103 -13.07 -9.47 7.32
C VAL A 103 -13.29 -10.05 5.94
N CYS A 104 -14.52 -9.98 5.45
CA CYS A 104 -14.90 -10.47 4.14
C CYS A 104 -15.01 -9.33 3.13
N PHE A 105 -14.56 -9.58 1.91
CA PHE A 105 -14.54 -8.69 0.77
C PHE A 105 -14.83 -9.46 -0.52
N ALA A 106 -15.17 -8.78 -1.61
CA ALA A 106 -15.34 -9.39 -2.94
C ALA A 106 -16.29 -10.62 -2.97
N ALA A 107 -17.53 -10.43 -2.48
CA ALA A 107 -18.64 -11.40 -2.44
C ALA A 107 -18.41 -12.75 -1.73
N ALA A 108 -17.17 -13.17 -1.44
CA ALA A 108 -16.89 -14.43 -0.72
C ALA A 108 -15.47 -14.57 -0.15
N ARG A 109 -14.55 -13.63 -0.41
CA ARG A 109 -13.18 -13.75 0.10
C ARG A 109 -13.06 -13.18 1.50
N CYS A 110 -12.34 -13.85 2.40
CA CYS A 110 -12.15 -13.33 3.75
C CYS A 110 -10.68 -13.37 4.18
N PHE A 111 -10.25 -12.38 4.96
CA PHE A 111 -9.02 -12.44 5.74
C PHE A 111 -9.33 -12.86 7.17
N ASP A 112 -8.56 -13.78 7.72
CA ASP A 112 -8.44 -13.96 9.16
C ASP A 112 -7.64 -12.79 9.74
N LEU A 113 -8.20 -12.09 10.74
CA LEU A 113 -7.60 -10.89 11.32
C LEU A 113 -6.37 -11.19 12.21
N LYS A 114 -6.28 -12.40 12.75
CA LYS A 114 -5.17 -12.84 13.62
C LYS A 114 -4.00 -13.36 12.77
N THR A 115 -4.29 -14.15 11.74
CA THR A 115 -3.26 -14.82 10.94
C THR A 115 -2.92 -14.06 9.65
N GLY A 116 -3.80 -13.17 9.19
CA GLY A 116 -3.64 -12.46 7.93
C GLY A 116 -3.83 -13.33 6.68
N GLN A 117 -4.23 -14.60 6.84
CA GLN A 117 -4.45 -15.50 5.72
C GLN A 117 -5.75 -15.14 5.00
N SER A 118 -5.70 -15.05 3.67
CA SER A 118 -6.88 -14.90 2.82
C SER A 118 -7.39 -16.26 2.34
N GLY A 119 -8.70 -16.46 2.40
CA GLY A 119 -9.38 -17.61 1.79
C GLY A 119 -10.28 -17.22 0.62
N CYS A 120 -10.34 -18.11 -0.36
CA CYS A 120 -11.51 -18.39 -1.20
C CYS A 120 -12.05 -19.75 -0.69
#